data_AF-A0A0C9Y3K1-F1
#
_entry.id   AF-A0A0C9Y3K1-F1
#
_cell.length_a   1.000
_cell.length_b   1.000
_cell.length_c   1.000
_cell.angle_alpha   90.00
_cell.angle_beta   90.00
_cell.angle_gamma   90.00
#
_symmetry.space_group_name_H-M   'P 1'
#
loop_
_entity.id
_entity.type
_entity.pdbx_description
1 polymer ?
#
loop_
_entity_poly.entity_id
_entity_poly.type
_entity_poly.pdbx_seq_one_letter_code
_entity_poly.pdbx_strand_id
1 'polypeptide(L)'
;MPMLSTSTQYSMQYIAEHGIGSVLVFEYLYFLLQFKNGSNHIQEDLTLAVEEYQRSGVHAKVNKLIQAAFAKHGQDVKTLCHILLEIARENQLCKIFPPH
;
A
#
# COMPACT_ATOMS: atom_id res chain seq x y z
N MET A 1 -33.99 -22.59 2.06
CA MET A 1 -33.11 -21.61 2.74
C MET A 1 -31.95 -21.30 1.80
N PRO A 2 -31.73 -20.06 1.38
CA PRO A 2 -30.54 -19.73 0.60
C PRO A 2 -29.32 -19.70 1.52
N MET A 3 -28.24 -20.35 1.09
CA MET A 3 -26.97 -20.38 1.80
C MET A 3 -26.28 -19.03 1.59
N LEU A 4 -26.21 -18.20 2.63
CA LEU A 4 -25.36 -17.01 2.67
C LEU A 4 -23.89 -17.46 2.72
N SER A 5 -23.32 -17.81 1.58
CA SER A 5 -21.88 -17.97 1.43
C SER A 5 -21.31 -16.62 0.98
N THR A 6 -21.07 -15.73 1.93
CA THR A 6 -20.53 -14.37 1.68
C THR A 6 -19.04 -14.25 2.01
N SER A 7 -18.30 -15.35 2.16
CA SER A 7 -16.84 -15.27 2.25
C SER A 7 -16.25 -15.22 0.84
N THR A 8 -16.16 -14.03 0.25
CA THR A 8 -15.25 -13.81 -0.87
C THR A 8 -13.84 -14.08 -0.35
N GLN A 9 -13.30 -15.26 -0.65
CA GLN A 9 -11.94 -15.62 -0.25
C GLN A 9 -10.96 -14.89 -1.18
N TYR A 10 -10.46 -13.76 -0.71
CA TYR A 10 -9.44 -13.01 -1.44
C TYR A 10 -8.12 -13.80 -1.49
N SER A 11 -7.43 -13.77 -2.63
CA SER A 11 -6.12 -14.40 -2.75
C SER A 11 -5.10 -13.69 -1.86
N MET A 12 -4.08 -14.41 -1.37
CA MET A 12 -3.01 -13.78 -0.58
C MET A 12 -2.27 -12.67 -1.34
N GLN A 13 -2.17 -12.80 -2.67
CA GLN A 13 -1.60 -11.76 -3.51
C GLN A 13 -2.46 -10.50 -3.48
N TYR A 14 -3.78 -10.62 -3.65
CA TYR A 14 -4.69 -9.48 -3.57
C TYR A 14 -4.61 -8.79 -2.21
N ILE A 15 -4.55 -9.57 -1.12
CA ILE A 15 -4.37 -9.04 0.24
C ILE A 15 -3.05 -8.29 0.36
N ALA A 16 -1.96 -8.82 -0.22
CA ALA A 16 -0.66 -8.16 -0.20
C ALA A 16 -0.64 -6.86 -1.01
N GLU A 17 -1.20 -6.85 -2.22
CA GLU A 17 -1.30 -5.66 -3.09
C GLU A 17 -2.04 -4.51 -2.37
N HIS A 18 -3.24 -4.79 -1.86
CA HIS A 18 -4.04 -3.79 -1.15
C HIS A 18 -3.45 -3.42 0.22
N GLY A 19 -2.88 -4.38 0.94
CA GLY A 19 -2.27 -4.16 2.25
C GLY A 19 -1.07 -3.23 2.17
N ILE A 20 -0.14 -3.51 1.25
CA ILE A 20 1.06 -2.68 1.04
C ILE A 20 0.67 -1.30 0.48
N GLY A 21 -0.26 -1.22 -0.46
CA GLY A 21 -0.75 0.06 -0.96
C GLY A 21 -1.34 0.94 0.14
N SER A 22 -2.14 0.35 1.04
CA SER A 22 -2.70 1.07 2.19
C SER A 22 -1.61 1.56 3.14
N VAL A 23 -0.61 0.72 3.45
CA VAL A 23 0.52 1.10 4.31
C VAL A 23 1.25 2.32 3.75
N LEU A 24 1.51 2.35 2.44
CA LEU A 24 2.20 3.47 1.78
C LEU A 24 1.38 4.76 1.82
N VAL A 25 0.07 4.68 1.56
CA VAL A 25 -0.83 5.85 1.66
C VAL A 25 -0.85 6.41 3.09
N PHE A 26 -1.00 5.53 4.10
CA PHE A 26 -1.02 5.97 5.50
C PHE A 26 0.33 6.49 5.99
N GLU A 27 1.43 5.91 5.52
CA GLU A 27 2.78 6.40 5.78
C GLU A 27 2.95 7.85 5.29
N TYR A 28 2.47 8.14 4.08
CA TYR A 28 2.52 9.49 3.54
C TYR A 28 1.55 10.45 4.24
N LEU A 29 0.33 10.01 4.56
CA LEU A 29 -0.62 10.80 5.35
C LEU A 29 0.01 11.20 6.69
N TYR A 30 0.63 10.25 7.39
CA TYR A 30 1.31 10.52 8.66
C TYR A 30 2.40 11.59 8.50
N PHE A 31 3.16 11.53 7.41
CA PHE A 31 4.18 12.52 7.10
C PHE A 31 3.58 13.91 6.79
N LEU A 32 2.49 13.99 6.01
CA LEU A 32 1.77 15.24 5.74
C LEU A 32 1.24 15.87 7.03
N LEU A 33 0.65 15.07 7.91
CA LEU A 33 0.12 15.54 9.19
C LEU A 33 1.22 16.07 10.12
N GLN A 34 2.39 15.43 10.15
CA GLN A 34 3.56 15.94 10.88
C GLN A 34 4.03 17.28 10.34
N PHE A 35 4.18 17.41 9.02
CA PHE A 35 4.64 18.65 8.40
C PHE A 35 3.67 19.81 8.64
N LYS A 36 2.37 19.53 8.59
CA LYS A 36 1.30 20.52 8.80
C LYS A 36 0.96 20.75 10.28
N ASN A 37 1.76 20.24 11.23
CA ASN A 37 1.52 20.36 12.68
C ASN A 37 0.11 19.94 13.13
N GLY A 38 -0.41 18.83 12.61
CA GLY A 38 -1.74 18.32 12.98
C GLY A 38 -2.89 19.07 12.32
N SER A 39 -2.81 19.21 10.98
CA SER A 39 -3.86 19.72 10.10
C SER A 39 -5.28 19.27 10.53
N ASN A 40 -6.21 20.21 10.61
CA ASN A 40 -7.65 19.92 10.80
C ASN A 40 -8.30 19.29 9.54
N HIS A 41 -7.54 19.10 8.46
CA HIS A 41 -8.02 18.67 7.14
C HIS A 41 -7.53 17.26 6.79
N ILE A 42 -7.59 16.32 7.74
CA ILE A 42 -7.14 14.94 7.54
C ILE A 42 -7.75 14.26 6.31
N GLN A 43 -8.99 14.60 5.96
CA GLN A 43 -9.65 14.06 4.78
C GLN A 43 -8.99 14.55 3.49
N GLU A 44 -8.66 15.83 3.39
CA GLU A 44 -7.96 16.42 2.24
C GLU A 44 -6.54 15.85 2.12
N ASP A 45 -5.86 15.71 3.25
CA ASP A 45 -4.51 15.12 3.32
C ASP A 45 -4.52 13.64 2.92
N LEU A 46 -5.56 12.88 3.29
CA LEU A 46 -5.74 11.50 2.86
C LEU A 46 -6.02 11.42 1.35
N THR A 47 -6.88 12.30 0.83
CA THR A 47 -7.14 12.38 -0.62
C THR A 47 -5.85 12.67 -1.38
N LEU A 48 -5.06 13.65 -0.93
CA LEU A 48 -3.77 13.97 -1.52
C LEU A 48 -2.83 12.75 -1.49
N ALA A 49 -2.80 12.01 -0.39
CA ALA A 49 -1.95 10.84 -0.27
C ALA A 49 -2.34 9.70 -1.23
N VAL A 50 -3.64 9.49 -1.43
CA VAL A 50 -4.15 8.52 -2.42
C VAL A 50 -3.81 8.98 -3.84
N GLU A 51 -4.01 10.26 -4.15
CA GLU A 51 -3.70 10.82 -5.46
C GLU A 51 -2.22 10.68 -5.80
N GLU A 52 -1.31 11.01 -4.87
CA GLU A 52 0.12 10.83 -5.10
C GLU A 52 0.50 9.36 -5.26
N TYR A 53 -0.07 8.46 -4.47
CA TYR A 53 0.17 7.01 -4.65
C TYR A 53 -0.23 6.51 -6.04
N GLN A 54 -1.36 7.00 -6.57
CA GLN A 54 -1.85 6.60 -7.89
C GLN A 54 -1.08 7.27 -9.03
N ARG A 55 -0.81 8.57 -8.92
CA ARG A 55 -0.20 9.39 -9.99
C ARG A 55 1.31 9.14 -10.13
N SER A 56 1.99 8.81 -9.03
CA SER A 56 3.44 8.59 -9.00
C SER A 56 3.94 7.36 -9.73
N GLY A 57 3.04 6.48 -10.20
CA GLY A 57 3.38 5.16 -10.73
C GLY A 57 3.88 4.18 -9.66
N VAL A 58 3.95 4.59 -8.38
CA VAL A 58 4.34 3.72 -7.26
C VAL A 58 3.35 2.56 -7.12
N HIS A 59 2.04 2.83 -7.25
CA HIS A 59 1.02 1.77 -7.27
C HIS A 59 1.31 0.68 -8.32
N ALA A 60 1.56 1.08 -9.57
CA ALA A 60 1.84 0.13 -10.66
C ALA A 60 3.14 -0.64 -10.42
N LYS A 61 4.18 0.05 -9.94
CA LYS A 61 5.48 -0.56 -9.60
C LYS A 61 5.35 -1.59 -8.47
N VAL A 62 4.69 -1.23 -7.38
CA VAL A 62 4.47 -2.09 -6.21
C VAL A 62 3.69 -3.34 -6.61
N ASN A 63 2.58 -3.20 -7.33
CA ASN A 63 1.78 -4.37 -7.76
C ASN A 63 2.60 -5.31 -8.64
N LYS A 64 3.41 -4.77 -9.57
CA LYS A 64 4.29 -5.59 -10.41
C LYS A 64 5.35 -6.34 -9.60
N LEU A 65 5.94 -5.72 -8.57
CA LEU A 65 6.92 -6.36 -7.69
C LEU A 65 6.27 -7.47 -6.85
N ILE A 66 5.07 -7.23 -6.32
CA ILE A 66 4.31 -8.22 -5.56
C ILE A 66 3.95 -9.40 -6.45
N GLN A 67 3.42 -9.16 -7.66
CA GLN A 67 3.13 -10.20 -8.65
C GLN A 67 4.36 -11.05 -8.97
N ALA A 68 5.52 -10.42 -9.19
CA ALA A 68 6.76 -11.14 -9.43
C ALA A 68 7.21 -11.99 -8.23
N ALA A 69 7.02 -11.49 -7.00
CA ALA A 69 7.33 -12.22 -5.78
C ALA A 69 6.44 -13.48 -5.63
N PHE A 70 5.13 -13.34 -5.83
CA PHE A 70 4.20 -14.47 -5.79
C PHE A 70 4.43 -15.46 -6.93
N ALA A 71 4.79 -15.00 -8.13
CA ALA A 71 5.13 -15.88 -9.24
C ALA A 71 6.39 -16.72 -8.96
N LYS A 72 7.38 -16.16 -8.25
CA LYS A 72 8.64 -16.83 -7.95
C LYS A 72 8.60 -17.71 -6.69
N HIS A 73 7.88 -17.27 -5.66
CA HIS A 73 7.90 -17.89 -4.33
C HIS A 73 6.57 -18.55 -3.95
N GLY A 74 5.57 -18.51 -4.84
CA GLY A 74 4.24 -19.06 -4.59
C GLY A 74 3.59 -18.37 -3.40
N GLN A 75 3.25 -19.16 -2.38
CA GLN A 75 2.59 -18.71 -1.16
C GLN A 75 3.46 -18.92 0.09
N ASP A 76 4.78 -19.00 -0.06
CA ASP A 76 5.71 -19.09 1.08
C ASP A 76 5.71 -17.78 1.90
N VAL A 77 4.86 -17.74 2.93
CA VAL A 77 4.62 -16.56 3.77
C VAL A 77 5.91 -16.06 4.41
N LYS A 78 6.83 -16.94 4.82
CA LYS A 78 8.05 -16.51 5.52
C LYS A 78 8.94 -15.69 4.59
N THR A 79 9.13 -16.16 3.36
CA THR A 79 9.90 -15.45 2.35
C THR A 79 9.16 -14.21 1.86
N LEU A 80 7.84 -14.33 1.61
CA LEU A 80 7.02 -13.22 1.14
C LEU A 80 6.94 -12.08 2.14
N CYS A 81 6.79 -12.33 3.44
CA CYS A 81 6.76 -11.27 4.45
C CYS A 81 8.01 -10.38 4.39
N HIS A 82 9.19 -10.99 4.22
CA HIS A 82 10.43 -10.22 4.08
C HIS A 82 10.42 -9.39 2.79
N ILE A 83 10.07 -9.99 1.65
CA ILE A 83 10.03 -9.29 0.35
C ILE A 83 9.01 -8.14 0.36
N LEU A 84 7.81 -8.36 0.90
CA LEU A 84 6.76 -7.35 0.99
C LEU A 84 7.16 -6.18 1.87
N LEU A 85 7.85 -6.45 2.99
CA LEU A 85 8.41 -5.41 3.86
C LEU A 85 9.44 -4.55 3.11
N GLU A 86 10.34 -5.18 2.37
CA GLU A 86 11.35 -4.48 1.57
C GLU A 86 10.69 -3.65 0.45
N ILE A 87 9.69 -4.19 -0.23
CA ILE A 87 8.89 -3.45 -1.23
C ILE A 87 8.27 -2.20 -0.60
N ALA A 88 7.63 -2.31 0.58
CA ALA A 88 7.08 -1.14 1.26
C ALA A 88 8.18 -0.11 1.61
N ARG A 89 9.29 -0.57 2.17
CA ARG A 89 10.40 0.29 2.60
C ARG A 89 11.05 1.06 1.44
N GLU A 90 11.20 0.42 0.28
CA GLU A 90 11.82 1.02 -0.92
C GLU A 90 10.88 1.94 -1.70
N ASN A 91 9.58 1.86 -1.46
CA ASN A 91 8.56 2.62 -2.19
C ASN A 91 7.78 3.58 -1.29
N GLN A 92 8.34 3.93 -0.12
CA GLN A 92 7.81 4.96 0.77
C GLN A 92 7.60 6.27 0.01
N LEU A 93 6.40 6.84 0.14
CA LEU A 93 6.02 8.01 -0.65
C LEU A 93 6.69 9.27 -0.12
N CYS A 94 6.94 9.38 1.21
CA CYS A 94 7.60 10.55 1.78
C CYS A 94 9.01 10.79 1.22
N LYS A 95 9.70 9.73 0.80
CA LYS A 95 11.04 9.80 0.20
C LYS A 95 11.01 10.29 -1.23
N ILE A 96 9.89 10.06 -1.93
CA ILE A 96 9.72 10.38 -3.34
C ILE A 96 9.10 11.78 -3.47
N PHE A 97 8.19 12.13 -2.57
CA PHE A 97 7.44 13.39 -2.57
C PHE A 97 7.57 14.08 -1.21
N PRO A 98 8.59 14.93 -1.00
CA PRO A 98 8.60 15.81 0.16
C PRO A 98 7.46 16.84 0.05
N PRO A 99 6.94 17.36 1.17
CA PRO A 99 5.86 18.33 1.14
C PRO A 99 6.42 19.68 0.63
N HIS A 100 5.68 20.33 -0.26
CA HIS A 100 6.00 21.65 -0.79
C HIS A 100 5.44 22.78 0.10
#